data_AF-A0A0P6XEJ1-F1
#
_entry.id   AF-A0A0P6XEJ1-F1
#
_cell.length_a   1.000
_cell.length_b   1.000
_cell.length_c   1.000
_cell.angle_alpha   90.00
_cell.angle_beta   90.00
_cell.angle_gamma   90.00
#
_symmetry.space_group_name_H-M   'P 1'
#
loop_
_entity.id
_entity.type
_entity.pdbx_description
1 polymer ?
#
loop_
_entity_poly.entity_id
_entity_poly.type
_entity_poly.pdbx_seq_one_letter_code
_entity_poly.pdbx_strand_id
1 'polypeptide(L)'
;MTHTNAIFANLDMWRNLPAYQLERRADIFFSIYLPEILFYKFGVNIEGIIPEFPIRVGTIDHDIDINKSFKVDYLAKASDSKTIILIELKTDVSSRRDKQDWYLDRAKQVGLVELLDGVRKIYKATNSKKKYEFLLGMLQNLEFIAFDKNKSFEITQADYDIKIAYIQPNNPKGQENVITFQEISEIIERHGDELSLRFSKSLLKWAETKAGEQ
;
A
#
# COMPACT_ATOMS: atom_id res chain seq x y z
N MET A 1 17.98 20.47 -17.56
CA MET A 1 17.32 19.74 -16.46
C MET A 1 16.21 18.90 -17.09
N THR A 2 16.21 17.59 -16.89
CA THR A 2 15.16 16.69 -17.42
C THR A 2 13.87 16.85 -16.61
N HIS A 3 12.74 16.43 -17.18
CA HIS A 3 11.44 16.47 -16.49
C HIS A 3 11.43 15.61 -15.21
N THR A 4 12.07 14.44 -15.24
CA THR A 4 12.26 13.58 -14.07
C THR A 4 12.95 14.33 -12.94
N ASN A 5 14.09 14.98 -13.22
CA ASN A 5 14.80 15.77 -12.22
C ASN A 5 13.95 16.90 -11.64
N ALA A 6 13.17 17.59 -12.48
CA ALA A 6 12.27 18.66 -12.03
C ALA A 6 11.15 18.14 -11.12
N ILE A 7 10.55 16.99 -11.45
CA ILE A 7 9.51 16.35 -10.62
C ILE A 7 10.06 16.04 -9.22
N PHE A 8 11.19 15.35 -9.13
CA PHE A 8 11.74 14.99 -7.82
C PHE A 8 12.30 16.19 -7.06
N ALA A 9 12.85 17.20 -7.74
CA ALA A 9 13.24 18.46 -7.09
C ALA A 9 12.02 19.14 -6.44
N ASN A 10 10.86 19.13 -7.12
CA ASN A 10 9.62 19.60 -6.55
C ASN A 10 9.17 18.73 -5.36
N LEU A 11 9.24 17.41 -5.45
CA LEU A 11 8.91 16.52 -4.31
C LEU A 11 9.80 16.83 -3.08
N ASP A 12 11.11 16.95 -3.30
CA ASP A 12 12.10 17.25 -2.24
C ASP A 12 11.84 18.61 -1.57
N MET A 13 11.47 19.61 -2.36
CA MET A 13 11.21 20.95 -1.86
C MET A 13 9.83 21.04 -1.19
N TRP A 14 8.79 20.57 -1.89
CA TRP A 14 7.40 20.74 -1.50
C TRP A 14 7.02 19.91 -0.29
N ARG A 15 7.73 18.81 0.02
CA ARG A 15 7.50 18.06 1.27
C ARG A 15 7.61 18.92 2.54
N ASN A 16 8.29 20.07 2.46
CA ASN A 16 8.44 21.00 3.58
C ASN A 16 7.27 22.00 3.71
N LEU A 17 6.30 21.98 2.79
CA LEU A 17 5.16 22.90 2.82
C LEU A 17 4.03 22.36 3.72
N PRO A 18 3.34 23.21 4.51
CA PRO A 18 2.43 22.76 5.58
C PRO A 18 1.31 21.79 5.20
N ALA A 19 0.78 21.91 3.98
CA ALA A 19 -0.35 21.09 3.50
C ALA A 19 0.07 20.04 2.45
N TYR A 20 1.36 19.94 2.15
CA TYR A 20 1.82 19.06 1.09
C TYR A 20 1.90 17.62 1.57
N GLN A 21 1.34 16.70 0.78
CA GLN A 21 1.24 15.28 1.12
C GLN A 21 2.18 14.49 0.23
N LEU A 22 3.45 14.43 0.62
CA LEU A 22 4.47 13.71 -0.15
C LEU A 22 4.09 12.23 -0.38
N GLU A 23 3.54 11.57 0.64
CA GLU A 23 3.08 10.17 0.57
C GLU A 23 2.19 9.91 -0.65
N ARG A 24 1.14 10.72 -0.85
CA ARG A 24 0.17 10.62 -1.97
C ARG A 24 0.67 11.12 -3.33
N ARG A 25 1.90 11.62 -3.37
CA ARG A 25 2.53 12.10 -4.62
C ARG A 25 3.69 11.19 -5.01
N ALA A 26 4.30 10.54 -4.02
CA ALA A 26 5.36 9.59 -4.20
C ALA A 26 4.86 8.15 -4.42
N ASP A 27 3.61 7.84 -4.02
CA ASP A 27 2.99 6.51 -4.10
C ASP A 27 3.15 5.86 -5.49
N ILE A 28 2.97 6.63 -6.56
CA ILE A 28 3.06 6.09 -7.91
C ILE A 28 4.47 5.58 -8.24
N PHE A 29 5.51 6.23 -7.72
CA PHE A 29 6.89 5.78 -7.92
C PHE A 29 7.19 4.52 -7.13
N PHE A 30 6.71 4.41 -5.88
CA PHE A 30 6.83 3.16 -5.12
C PHE A 30 6.15 2.00 -5.83
N SER A 31 4.98 2.23 -6.44
CA SER A 31 4.22 1.17 -7.11
C SER A 31 4.98 0.47 -8.24
N ILE A 32 5.91 1.17 -8.91
CA ILE A 32 6.76 0.62 -9.99
C ILE A 32 7.71 -0.45 -9.45
N TYR A 33 8.31 -0.20 -8.28
CA TYR A 33 9.36 -1.05 -7.71
C TYR A 33 8.83 -2.00 -6.64
N LEU A 34 7.57 -1.86 -6.23
CA LEU A 34 6.97 -2.62 -5.13
C LEU A 34 7.10 -4.15 -5.30
N PRO A 35 6.92 -4.75 -6.49
CA PRO A 35 7.15 -6.18 -6.68
C PRO A 35 8.57 -6.62 -6.29
N GLU A 36 9.58 -5.88 -6.73
CA GLU A 36 10.98 -6.19 -6.45
C GLU A 36 11.35 -5.92 -4.99
N ILE A 37 10.85 -4.81 -4.43
CA ILE A 37 11.01 -4.49 -3.01
C ILE A 37 10.48 -5.64 -2.13
N LEU A 38 9.28 -6.14 -2.44
CA LEU A 38 8.67 -7.24 -1.70
C LEU A 38 9.37 -8.58 -1.93
N PHE A 39 9.92 -8.81 -3.12
CA PHE A 39 10.75 -9.98 -3.40
C PHE A 39 12.00 -9.99 -2.53
N TYR A 40 12.78 -8.90 -2.49
CA TYR A 40 13.98 -8.83 -1.65
C TYR A 40 13.65 -8.91 -0.15
N LYS A 41 12.51 -8.35 0.29
CA LYS A 41 12.14 -8.36 1.70
C LYS A 41 11.62 -9.71 2.18
N PHE A 42 10.72 -10.32 1.42
CA PHE A 42 9.93 -11.47 1.87
C PHE A 42 10.16 -12.75 1.06
N GLY A 43 10.95 -12.68 -0.02
CA GLY A 43 11.22 -13.82 -0.89
C GLY A 43 10.01 -14.27 -1.71
N VAL A 44 9.02 -13.39 -1.93
CA VAL A 44 7.79 -13.73 -2.67
C VAL A 44 7.73 -12.99 -4.00
N ASN A 45 7.27 -13.69 -5.03
CA ASN A 45 6.94 -13.06 -6.31
C ASN A 45 5.54 -12.45 -6.23
N ILE A 46 5.35 -11.24 -6.77
CA ILE A 46 4.08 -10.53 -6.71
C ILE A 46 3.33 -10.69 -8.03
N GLU A 47 2.12 -11.23 -7.96
CA GLU A 47 1.21 -11.39 -9.08
C GLU A 47 0.54 -10.07 -9.46
N GLY A 48 0.17 -9.28 -8.45
CA GLY A 48 -0.35 -7.94 -8.67
C GLY A 48 -0.65 -7.17 -7.40
N ILE A 49 -0.95 -5.89 -7.60
CA ILE A 49 -1.07 -4.88 -6.55
C ILE A 49 -2.38 -4.11 -6.75
N ILE A 50 -3.09 -3.87 -5.66
CA ILE A 50 -4.25 -2.99 -5.58
C ILE A 50 -3.87 -1.78 -4.71
N PRO A 51 -3.76 -0.57 -5.27
CA PRO A 51 -3.53 0.63 -4.48
C PRO A 51 -4.80 1.07 -3.74
N GLU A 52 -4.63 1.74 -2.62
CA GLU A 52 -5.71 2.29 -1.77
C GLU A 52 -6.81 1.27 -1.43
N PHE A 53 -6.42 0.04 -1.07
CA PHE A 53 -7.37 -1.03 -0.79
C PHE A 53 -8.29 -0.68 0.40
N PRO A 54 -9.62 -0.64 0.20
CA PRO A 54 -10.55 -0.21 1.24
C PRO A 54 -10.85 -1.35 2.22
N ILE A 55 -10.68 -1.08 3.51
CA ILE A 55 -11.08 -1.97 4.60
C ILE A 55 -12.23 -1.32 5.35
N ARG A 56 -13.36 -2.02 5.40
CA ARG A 56 -14.58 -1.58 6.11
C ARG A 56 -14.34 -1.62 7.62
N VAL A 57 -14.63 -0.53 8.33
CA VAL A 57 -14.45 -0.45 9.79
C VAL A 57 -15.31 -1.49 10.51
N GLY A 58 -16.62 -1.59 10.18
CA GLY A 58 -17.49 -2.59 10.79
C GLY A 58 -17.20 -4.04 10.41
N THR A 59 -16.17 -4.30 9.59
CA THR A 59 -15.65 -5.66 9.36
C THR A 59 -14.60 -6.02 10.40
N ILE A 60 -13.82 -5.05 10.87
CA ILE A 60 -12.70 -5.26 11.79
C ILE A 60 -12.98 -4.82 13.23
N ASP A 61 -14.08 -4.07 13.42
CA ASP A 61 -14.61 -3.63 14.69
C ASP A 61 -16.08 -4.10 14.78
N HIS A 62 -16.30 -5.23 15.45
CA HIS A 62 -17.63 -5.86 15.53
C HIS A 62 -18.61 -5.09 16.42
N ASP A 63 -18.12 -4.16 17.24
CA ASP A 63 -18.95 -3.34 18.11
C ASP A 63 -19.60 -2.17 17.35
N ILE A 64 -19.17 -1.91 16.10
CA ILE A 64 -19.59 -0.75 15.32
C ILE A 64 -20.00 -1.15 13.91
N ASP A 65 -21.31 -1.24 13.65
CA ASP A 65 -21.83 -1.49 12.30
C ASP A 65 -21.88 -0.21 11.44
N ILE A 66 -20.72 0.21 10.93
CA ILE A 66 -20.61 1.37 10.03
C ILE A 66 -19.96 1.02 8.70
N ASN A 67 -20.46 1.63 7.63
CA ASN A 67 -19.92 1.51 6.26
C ASN A 67 -18.82 2.54 5.95
N LYS A 68 -18.12 3.03 6.99
CA LYS A 68 -16.88 3.79 6.79
C LYS A 68 -15.75 2.82 6.47
N SER A 69 -14.80 3.26 5.65
CA SER A 69 -13.58 2.51 5.39
C SER A 69 -12.35 3.33 5.72
N PHE A 70 -11.28 2.65 6.11
CA PHE A 70 -9.93 3.16 5.96
C PHE A 70 -9.30 2.50 4.73
N LYS A 71 -8.23 3.09 4.23
CA LYS A 71 -7.51 2.58 3.07
C LYS A 71 -6.14 2.14 3.54
N VAL A 72 -5.73 0.95 3.13
CA VAL A 72 -4.33 0.53 3.15
C VAL A 72 -3.71 1.00 1.84
N ASP A 73 -2.49 1.51 1.87
CA ASP A 73 -1.88 2.10 0.67
C ASP A 73 -1.73 1.07 -0.46
N TYR A 74 -1.40 -0.18 -0.13
CA TYR A 74 -1.43 -1.28 -1.10
C TYR A 74 -1.86 -2.62 -0.49
N LEU A 75 -2.54 -3.43 -1.30
CA LEU A 75 -2.64 -4.88 -1.12
C LEU A 75 -1.85 -5.54 -2.26
N ALA A 76 -0.88 -6.38 -1.93
CA ALA A 76 -0.12 -7.16 -2.90
C ALA A 76 -0.44 -8.65 -2.76
N LYS A 77 -0.71 -9.34 -3.87
CA LYS A 77 -0.93 -10.79 -3.93
C LYS A 77 0.37 -11.48 -4.34
N ALA A 78 0.84 -12.44 -3.56
CA ALA A 78 1.96 -13.30 -3.97
C ALA A 78 1.49 -14.35 -5.00
N SER A 79 2.32 -14.67 -6.00
CA SER A 79 1.99 -15.63 -7.06
C SER A 79 2.28 -17.09 -6.68
N ASP A 80 3.25 -17.32 -5.79
CA ASP A 80 3.81 -18.63 -5.46
C ASP A 80 3.35 -19.16 -4.09
N SER A 81 2.53 -18.41 -3.38
CA SER A 81 2.04 -18.76 -2.05
C SER A 81 0.64 -18.18 -1.81
N LYS A 82 -0.10 -18.78 -0.87
CA LYS A 82 -1.33 -18.17 -0.33
C LYS A 82 -0.96 -17.03 0.63
N THR A 83 -0.25 -16.02 0.15
CA THR A 83 0.15 -14.84 0.92
C THR A 83 -0.39 -13.58 0.26
N ILE A 84 -1.02 -12.72 1.06
CA ILE A 84 -1.19 -11.31 0.70
C ILE A 84 -0.40 -10.43 1.65
N ILE A 85 0.02 -9.26 1.15
CA ILE A 85 0.75 -8.28 1.94
C ILE A 85 -0.04 -6.98 1.94
N LEU A 86 -0.47 -6.54 3.12
CA LEU A 86 -1.02 -5.21 3.36
C LEU A 86 0.14 -4.25 3.65
N ILE A 87 0.25 -3.19 2.87
CA ILE A 87 1.42 -2.31 2.88
C ILE A 87 0.97 -0.89 3.21
N GLU A 88 1.54 -0.32 4.27
CA GLU A 88 1.37 1.10 4.62
C GLU A 88 2.65 1.85 4.25
N LEU A 89 2.51 2.92 3.47
CA LEU A 89 3.58 3.81 3.07
C LEU A 89 3.59 5.03 3.99
N LYS A 90 4.78 5.42 4.46
CA LYS A 90 4.99 6.62 5.26
C LYS A 90 6.23 7.34 4.73
N THR A 91 6.10 8.64 4.45
CA THR A 91 7.22 9.46 3.93
C THR A 91 7.87 10.38 4.98
N ASP A 92 7.42 10.24 6.24
CA ASP A 92 8.00 10.88 7.41
C ASP A 92 7.89 9.91 8.60
N VAL A 93 8.92 9.87 9.46
CA VAL A 93 9.02 8.98 10.62
C VAL A 93 7.91 9.25 11.65
N SER A 94 7.41 10.49 11.71
CA SER A 94 6.35 10.89 12.64
C SER A 94 4.93 10.47 12.21
N SER A 95 4.76 9.94 10.99
CA SER A 95 3.44 9.70 10.39
C SER A 95 2.77 8.40 10.84
N ARG A 96 3.49 7.48 11.49
CA ARG A 96 2.93 6.20 11.95
C ARG A 96 2.19 6.39 13.27
N ARG A 97 0.95 5.88 13.34
CA ARG A 97 0.06 6.04 14.50
C ARG A 97 -0.45 4.69 14.98
N ASP A 98 -0.54 4.50 16.29
CA ASP A 98 -0.99 3.24 16.93
C ASP A 98 -2.35 2.75 16.42
N LYS A 99 -3.25 3.68 16.08
CA LYS A 99 -4.58 3.35 15.54
C LYS A 99 -4.50 2.70 14.16
N GLN A 100 -3.52 3.05 13.33
CA GLN A 100 -3.32 2.41 12.02
C GLN A 100 -2.76 1.01 12.18
N ASP A 101 -1.82 0.82 13.11
CA ASP A 101 -1.30 -0.50 13.46
C ASP A 101 -2.42 -1.41 13.97
N TRP A 102 -3.28 -0.90 14.87
CA TRP A 102 -4.46 -1.62 15.33
C TRP A 102 -5.39 -2.04 14.19
N TYR A 103 -5.64 -1.15 13.22
CA TYR A 103 -6.49 -1.45 12.08
C TYR A 103 -5.90 -2.55 11.18
N LEU A 104 -4.59 -2.52 10.92
CA LEU A 104 -3.90 -3.54 10.13
C LEU A 104 -3.86 -4.88 10.84
N ASP A 105 -3.60 -4.89 12.15
CA ASP A 105 -3.61 -6.11 12.96
C ASP A 105 -5.00 -6.76 12.98
N ARG A 106 -6.06 -5.95 13.10
CA ARG A 106 -7.44 -6.45 13.03
C ARG A 106 -7.79 -6.96 11.63
N ALA A 107 -7.36 -6.27 10.57
CA ALA A 107 -7.53 -6.73 9.20
C ALA A 107 -6.87 -8.09 8.97
N LYS A 108 -5.66 -8.29 9.50
CA LYS A 108 -4.97 -9.59 9.50
C LYS A 108 -5.77 -10.66 10.25
N GLN A 109 -6.31 -10.34 11.43
CA GLN A 109 -7.07 -11.29 12.25
C GLN A 109 -8.37 -11.76 11.61
N VAL A 110 -9.13 -10.86 10.95
CA VAL A 110 -10.40 -11.24 10.31
C VAL A 110 -10.19 -12.01 9.00
N GLY A 111 -9.03 -11.87 8.37
CA GLY A 111 -8.66 -12.60 7.16
C GLY A 111 -9.32 -12.07 5.88
N LEU A 112 -8.82 -12.55 4.73
CA LEU A 112 -9.17 -11.99 3.42
C LEU A 112 -10.66 -12.12 3.09
N VAL A 113 -11.29 -13.25 3.46
CA VAL A 113 -12.70 -13.51 3.17
C VAL A 113 -13.60 -12.42 3.77
N GLU A 114 -13.39 -12.09 5.04
CA GLU A 114 -14.14 -11.04 5.74
C GLU A 114 -13.83 -9.66 5.16
N LEU A 115 -12.57 -9.39 4.79
CA LEU A 115 -12.20 -8.13 4.13
C LEU A 115 -12.95 -7.95 2.80
N LEU A 116 -13.04 -9.00 1.97
CA LEU A 116 -13.75 -8.96 0.69
C LEU A 116 -15.27 -8.84 0.87
N ASP A 117 -15.86 -9.47 1.89
CA ASP A 117 -17.26 -9.22 2.25
C ASP A 117 -17.47 -7.78 2.74
N GLY A 118 -16.49 -7.22 3.46
CA GLY A 118 -16.43 -5.80 3.79
C GLY A 118 -16.50 -4.92 2.54
N VAL A 119 -15.71 -5.22 1.50
CA VAL A 119 -15.76 -4.52 0.20
C VAL A 119 -17.15 -4.67 -0.44
N ARG A 120 -17.76 -5.86 -0.39
CA ARG A 120 -19.13 -6.10 -0.87
C ARG A 120 -20.14 -5.18 -0.18
N LYS A 121 -20.06 -5.05 1.14
CA LYS A 121 -20.93 -4.18 1.94
C LYS A 121 -20.73 -2.70 1.59
N ILE A 122 -19.49 -2.25 1.45
CA ILE A 122 -19.21 -0.87 1.01
C ILE A 122 -19.76 -0.63 -0.41
N TYR A 123 -19.51 -1.57 -1.32
CA TYR A 123 -20.00 -1.47 -2.69
C TYR A 123 -21.53 -1.35 -2.72
N LYS A 124 -22.27 -2.12 -1.91
CA LYS A 124 -23.74 -2.01 -1.81
C LYS A 124 -24.17 -0.62 -1.34
N ALA A 125 -23.50 -0.04 -0.36
CA ALA A 125 -23.87 1.23 0.27
C ALA A 125 -23.37 2.50 -0.45
N THR A 126 -22.31 2.42 -1.25
CA THR A 126 -21.68 3.61 -1.86
C THR A 126 -22.46 4.17 -3.06
N ASN A 127 -22.43 5.50 -3.20
CA ASN A 127 -22.89 6.18 -4.41
C ASN A 127 -21.85 6.15 -5.55
N SER A 128 -20.58 5.83 -5.25
CA SER A 128 -19.48 5.80 -6.24
C SER A 128 -19.32 4.43 -6.93
N LYS A 129 -20.42 3.86 -7.45
CA LYS A 129 -20.45 2.49 -8.00
C LYS A 129 -19.36 2.24 -9.04
N LYS A 130 -19.22 3.12 -10.03
CA LYS A 130 -18.22 2.98 -11.11
C LYS A 130 -16.78 2.84 -10.61
N LYS A 131 -16.39 3.58 -9.57
CA LYS A 131 -15.05 3.47 -8.98
C LYS A 131 -14.84 2.11 -8.31
N TYR A 132 -15.86 1.60 -7.64
CA TYR A 132 -15.82 0.26 -7.05
C TYR A 132 -15.86 -0.83 -8.11
N GLU A 133 -16.55 -0.63 -9.24
CA GLU A 133 -16.50 -1.58 -10.36
C GLU A 133 -15.07 -1.77 -10.89
N PHE A 134 -14.26 -0.70 -10.97
CA PHE A 134 -12.83 -0.83 -11.29
C PHE A 134 -12.07 -1.64 -10.23
N LEU A 135 -12.29 -1.36 -8.95
CA LEU A 135 -11.68 -2.15 -7.85
C LEU A 135 -12.09 -3.63 -7.93
N LEU A 136 -13.37 -3.93 -8.14
CA LEU A 136 -13.87 -5.29 -8.27
C LEU A 136 -13.27 -5.98 -9.51
N GLY A 137 -13.07 -5.26 -10.61
CA GLY A 137 -12.34 -5.77 -11.77
C GLY A 137 -10.90 -6.15 -11.44
N MET A 138 -10.18 -5.32 -10.66
CA MET A 138 -8.83 -5.67 -10.20
C MET A 138 -8.84 -6.90 -9.29
N LEU A 139 -9.80 -6.99 -8.36
CA LEU A 139 -9.96 -8.16 -7.48
C LEU A 139 -10.28 -9.43 -8.27
N GLN A 140 -11.08 -9.34 -9.34
CA GLN A 140 -11.37 -10.46 -10.23
C GLN A 140 -10.13 -10.88 -11.03
N ASN A 141 -9.35 -9.93 -11.55
CA ASN A 141 -8.13 -10.23 -12.28
C ASN A 141 -7.08 -10.94 -11.41
N LEU A 142 -7.10 -10.68 -10.10
CA LEU A 142 -6.28 -11.37 -9.10
C LEU A 142 -6.94 -12.64 -8.54
N GLU A 143 -8.06 -13.08 -9.14
CA GLU A 143 -8.79 -14.29 -8.77
C GLU A 143 -9.25 -14.35 -7.30
N PHE A 144 -9.43 -13.19 -6.66
CA PHE A 144 -10.01 -13.13 -5.31
C PHE A 144 -11.53 -13.28 -5.35
N ILE A 145 -12.15 -12.83 -6.44
CA ILE A 145 -13.60 -12.91 -6.65
C ILE A 145 -13.92 -13.36 -8.07
N ALA A 146 -15.12 -13.91 -8.25
CA ALA A 146 -15.72 -14.11 -9.57
C ALA A 146 -17.13 -13.52 -9.59
N PHE A 147 -17.46 -12.81 -10.67
CA PHE A 147 -18.83 -12.35 -10.85
C PHE A 147 -19.75 -13.49 -11.28
N ASP A 148 -20.94 -13.51 -10.70
CA ASP A 148 -22.03 -14.36 -11.14
C ASP A 148 -22.84 -13.70 -12.28
N LYS A 149 -23.83 -14.44 -12.78
CA LYS A 149 -24.72 -13.98 -13.86
C LYS A 149 -25.55 -12.75 -13.49
N ASN A 150 -25.72 -12.46 -12.19
CA ASN A 150 -26.53 -11.36 -11.67
C ASN A 150 -25.69 -10.12 -11.31
N LYS A 151 -24.40 -10.10 -11.67
CA LYS A 151 -23.44 -9.04 -11.29
C LYS A 151 -23.21 -8.93 -9.78
N SER A 152 -23.57 -9.94 -9.00
CA SER A 152 -22.97 -10.17 -7.69
C SER A 152 -21.64 -10.89 -7.87
N PHE A 153 -20.84 -10.97 -6.80
CA PHE A 153 -19.58 -11.71 -6.83
C PHE A 153 -19.48 -12.67 -5.65
N GLU A 154 -18.87 -13.81 -5.93
CA GLU A 154 -18.47 -14.81 -4.95
C GLU A 154 -16.97 -14.68 -4.68
N ILE A 155 -16.54 -15.08 -3.49
CA ILE A 155 -15.12 -15.10 -3.12
C ILE A 155 -14.58 -16.45 -3.57
N THR A 156 -13.62 -16.44 -4.49
CA THR A 156 -13.13 -17.64 -5.19
C THR A 156 -11.99 -18.32 -4.46
N GLN A 157 -11.24 -17.58 -3.65
CA GLN A 157 -10.13 -18.11 -2.89
C GLN A 157 -10.25 -17.75 -1.42
N ALA A 158 -10.23 -18.78 -0.59
CA ALA A 158 -10.13 -18.68 0.85
C ALA A 158 -8.71 -19.06 1.30
N ASP A 159 -8.36 -18.64 2.51
CA ASP A 159 -7.14 -19.05 3.24
C ASP A 159 -5.83 -18.40 2.79
N TYR A 160 -5.80 -17.08 2.66
CA TYR A 160 -4.56 -16.33 2.53
C TYR A 160 -3.97 -15.99 3.90
N ASP A 161 -2.68 -16.26 4.09
CA ASP A 161 -1.89 -15.61 5.16
C ASP A 161 -1.74 -14.12 4.83
N ILE A 162 -2.06 -13.28 5.81
CA ILE A 162 -1.94 -11.83 5.67
C ILE A 162 -0.67 -11.38 6.39
N LYS A 163 0.29 -10.89 5.61
CA LYS A 163 1.45 -10.17 6.12
C LYS A 163 1.15 -8.67 6.12
N ILE A 164 1.76 -7.95 7.06
CA ILE A 164 1.72 -6.50 7.13
C ILE A 164 3.14 -6.03 6.85
N ALA A 165 3.31 -5.05 5.96
CA ALA A 165 4.59 -4.39 5.74
C ALA A 165 4.44 -2.88 5.87
N TYR A 166 5.50 -2.23 6.33
CA TYR A 166 5.59 -0.78 6.41
C TYR A 166 6.74 -0.32 5.54
N ILE A 167 6.48 0.63 4.65
CA ILE A 167 7.53 1.38 3.98
C ILE A 167 7.65 2.72 4.69
N GLN A 168 8.82 3.01 5.27
CA GLN A 168 9.04 4.24 6.03
C GLN A 168 10.50 4.68 5.95
N PRO A 169 10.84 5.94 6.31
CA PRO A 169 12.19 6.43 6.08
C PRO A 169 13.25 5.63 6.84
N ASN A 170 12.97 5.30 8.11
CA ASN A 170 13.90 4.64 9.03
C ASN A 170 13.22 3.53 9.84
N ASN A 171 14.01 2.61 10.42
CA ASN A 171 13.53 1.51 11.28
C ASN A 171 14.23 1.50 12.66
N PRO A 172 14.01 2.52 13.51
CA PRO A 172 14.74 2.65 14.78
C PRO A 172 14.45 1.51 15.76
N LYS A 173 13.31 0.85 15.62
CA LYS A 173 12.89 -0.28 16.48
C LYS A 173 13.32 -1.65 15.92
N GLY A 174 13.99 -1.70 14.77
CA GLY A 174 14.44 -2.95 14.15
C GLY A 174 13.30 -3.93 13.84
N GLN A 175 12.11 -3.42 13.51
CA GLN A 175 10.96 -4.27 13.21
C GLN A 175 11.16 -4.99 11.89
N GLU A 176 10.96 -6.31 11.87
CA GLU A 176 11.21 -7.14 10.69
C GLU A 176 10.32 -6.78 9.49
N ASN A 177 9.13 -6.29 9.75
CA ASN A 177 8.16 -5.93 8.72
C ASN A 177 8.29 -4.50 8.19
N VAL A 178 9.31 -3.77 8.62
CA VAL A 178 9.62 -2.44 8.11
C VAL A 178 10.66 -2.55 6.98
N ILE A 179 10.39 -1.88 5.88
CA ILE A 179 11.26 -1.68 4.73
C ILE A 179 11.66 -0.20 4.72
N THR A 180 12.94 0.08 4.88
CA THR A 180 13.48 1.44 4.95
C THR A 180 13.71 2.05 3.57
N PHE A 181 13.82 3.37 3.53
CA PHE A 181 14.20 4.07 2.29
C PHE A 181 15.62 3.73 1.84
N GLN A 182 16.52 3.42 2.77
CA GLN A 182 17.85 2.91 2.46
C GLN A 182 17.77 1.54 1.73
N GLU A 183 17.01 0.58 2.29
CA GLU A 183 16.80 -0.73 1.64
C GLU A 183 16.21 -0.57 0.22
N ILE A 184 15.23 0.32 0.05
CA ILE A 184 14.60 0.55 -1.26
C ILE A 184 15.58 1.21 -2.23
N SER A 185 16.33 2.22 -1.78
CA SER A 185 17.36 2.90 -2.57
C SER A 185 18.36 1.91 -3.16
N GLU A 186 18.88 0.97 -2.35
CA GLU A 186 19.83 -0.05 -2.79
C GLU A 186 19.27 -1.03 -3.83
N ILE A 187 17.95 -1.26 -3.82
CA ILE A 187 17.26 -2.09 -4.81
C ILE A 187 17.10 -1.30 -6.11
N ILE A 188 16.53 -0.10 -6.04
CA ILE A 188 16.17 0.66 -7.24
C ILE A 188 17.38 1.20 -8.00
N GLU A 189 18.49 1.53 -7.33
CA GLU A 189 19.71 2.01 -8.03
C GLU A 189 20.28 1.01 -9.02
N ARG A 190 20.01 -0.29 -8.83
CA ARG A 190 20.51 -1.36 -9.71
C ARG A 190 19.96 -1.28 -11.13
N HIS A 191 18.82 -0.63 -11.33
CA HIS A 191 18.24 -0.43 -12.68
C HIS A 191 19.07 0.54 -13.52
N GLY A 192 19.79 1.47 -12.89
CA GLY A 192 20.72 2.40 -13.57
C GLY A 192 20.07 3.44 -14.48
N ASP A 193 18.75 3.41 -14.68
CA ASP A 193 18.04 4.42 -15.46
C ASP A 193 17.83 5.73 -14.69
N GLU A 194 17.48 6.78 -15.42
CA GLU A 194 17.36 8.12 -14.88
C GLU A 194 16.32 8.25 -13.76
N LEU A 195 15.17 7.57 -13.91
CA LEU A 195 14.09 7.61 -12.93
C LEU A 195 14.54 6.93 -11.63
N SER A 196 15.09 5.72 -11.74
CA SER A 196 15.49 4.92 -10.59
C SER A 196 16.61 5.61 -9.79
N LEU A 197 17.66 6.09 -10.47
CA LEU A 197 18.76 6.82 -9.83
C LEU A 197 18.28 8.11 -9.18
N ARG A 198 17.33 8.83 -9.81
CA ARG A 198 16.83 10.08 -9.24
C ARG A 198 15.92 9.83 -8.04
N PHE A 199 15.08 8.80 -8.10
CA PHE A 199 14.20 8.42 -7.00
C PHE A 199 15.01 7.97 -5.79
N SER A 200 16.05 7.15 -6.00
CA SER A 200 16.97 6.73 -4.94
C SER A 200 17.55 7.92 -4.16
N LYS A 201 18.10 8.91 -4.87
CA LYS A 201 18.64 10.12 -4.25
C LYS A 201 17.61 10.86 -3.39
N SER A 202 16.35 10.91 -3.84
CA SER A 202 15.27 11.48 -3.04
C SER A 202 14.97 10.64 -1.80
N LEU A 203 14.89 9.31 -1.92
CA LEU A 203 14.66 8.42 -0.77
C LEU A 203 15.72 8.60 0.31
N LEU A 204 17.00 8.62 -0.06
CA LEU A 204 18.11 8.85 0.87
C LEU A 204 17.98 10.20 1.57
N LYS A 205 17.74 11.26 0.80
CA LYS A 205 17.48 12.60 1.36
C LYS A 205 16.27 12.60 2.32
N TRP A 206 15.21 11.89 1.99
CA TRP A 206 14.01 11.82 2.80
C TRP A 206 14.18 10.99 4.08
N ALA A 207 15.14 10.08 4.10
CA ALA A 207 15.54 9.31 5.28
C ALA A 207 16.37 10.15 6.26
N GLU A 208 17.21 11.05 5.75
CA GLU A 208 18.10 11.90 6.55
C GLU A 208 17.39 13.08 7.20
N THR A 209 16.49 13.75 6.47
CA THR A 209 15.81 14.96 6.97
C THR A 209 14.31 14.77 7.12
N LYS A 210 13.79 15.22 8.27
CA LYS A 210 12.34 15.31 8.49
C LYS A 210 11.75 16.42 7.65
N ALA A 211 10.50 16.26 7.23
CA ALA A 211 9.81 17.32 6.52
C ALA A 211 9.70 18.58 7.39
N GLY A 212 10.11 19.72 6.85
CA GLY A 212 10.10 21.01 7.57
C GLY A 212 11.37 21.32 8.37
N GLU A 213 12.33 20.41 8.42
CA GLU A 213 13.65 20.60 9.04
C GLU A 213 14.71 20.63 7.92
N GLN A 214 15.05 21.82 7.41
CA GLN A 214 16.16 22.04 6.46
C GLN A 214 17.44 22.44 7.19
#